data_AF-A0A7V9UX49-F1
#
_entry.id   AF-A0A7V9UX49-F1
#
_cell.length_a   1.000
_cell.length_b   1.000
_cell.length_c   1.000
_cell.angle_alpha   90.00
_cell.angle_beta   90.00
_cell.angle_gamma   90.00
#
_symmetry.space_group_name_H-M   'P 1'
#
loop_
_entity.id
_entity.type
_entity.pdbx_description
1 polymer ?
#
loop_
_entity_poly.entity_id
_entity_poly.type
_entity_poly.pdbx_seq_one_letter_code
_entity_poly.pdbx_strand_id
1 'polypeptide(L)'
;MDRRYFLKQGGIGLASFGLMAAAPNFLHQFANAAIRRDVYGKKKVLVTIFQRGAVDGLNMVVPHGDGEYYNLRRTIAIQKPNQTDGAVNLDGFFGLHPSLKPLEKFWQSKQLAVVHSAGSPNNTRSHFDAQDYMESATPGVKATRDGWLNRVLQGKSGKEESPFRAVSMTGQLPRSLYGRAPSIAMTNLADFAIKAGVYTKSVQGGFEGIWQENVKDSLSETGAETFQAVNFLKEANPAQYKPENGAVYPNSQLGRSLRQIAQLIKAGVGLEVAFAEANGWDTHNNQGGARGQLANLLRDFGQSIAAFATDLGKQMDDVV
;
A
#
# COMPACT_ATOMS: atom_id res chain seq x y z
N MET A 1 18.22 15.24 -1.39
CA MET A 1 17.82 16.48 -2.10
C MET A 1 17.06 17.36 -1.13
N ASP A 2 17.28 18.66 -1.22
CA ASP A 2 17.01 19.65 -0.17
C ASP A 2 15.53 20.11 -0.17
N ARG A 3 14.90 20.29 1.00
CA ARG A 3 13.49 20.73 1.17
C ARG A 3 13.17 22.02 0.39
N ARG A 4 14.21 22.82 0.12
CA ARG A 4 14.17 24.05 -0.69
C ARG A 4 13.85 23.81 -2.17
N TYR A 5 14.11 22.61 -2.69
CA TYR A 5 13.82 22.27 -4.08
C TYR A 5 12.32 22.01 -4.30
N PHE A 6 11.65 21.37 -3.33
CA PHE A 6 10.19 21.13 -3.39
C PHE A 6 9.39 22.43 -3.26
N LEU A 7 9.80 23.34 -2.37
CA LEU A 7 9.20 24.68 -2.27
C LEU A 7 9.41 25.53 -3.54
N LYS A 8 10.49 25.31 -4.29
CA LYS A 8 10.78 26.05 -5.53
C LYS A 8 10.25 25.40 -6.82
N GLN A 9 10.05 24.08 -6.86
CA GLN A 9 9.62 23.36 -8.07
C GLN A 9 8.25 22.68 -7.98
N GLY A 10 7.69 22.49 -6.77
CA GLY A 10 6.40 21.80 -6.57
C GLY A 10 5.17 22.70 -6.53
N GLY A 11 5.24 23.96 -6.97
CA GLY A 11 4.10 24.90 -6.95
C GLY A 11 3.62 25.34 -5.56
N ILE A 12 4.06 24.69 -4.48
CA ILE A 12 3.75 25.03 -3.07
C ILE A 12 4.71 26.13 -2.54
N GLY A 13 5.34 26.88 -3.44
CA GLY A 13 6.16 28.05 -3.14
C GLY A 13 5.37 29.36 -3.07
N LEU A 14 4.04 29.32 -3.02
CA LEU A 14 3.17 30.50 -2.94
C LEU A 14 2.79 30.82 -1.49
N ALA A 15 3.79 30.89 -0.61
CA ALA A 15 3.67 31.53 0.70
C ALA A 15 3.82 33.06 0.61
N SER A 16 3.35 33.67 -0.49
CA SER A 16 2.95 35.07 -0.48
C SER A 16 1.49 35.10 -0.01
N PHE A 17 1.27 35.58 1.21
CA PHE A 17 0.00 35.58 1.96
C PHE A 17 -1.28 35.99 1.21
N GLY A 18 -1.19 36.56 0.00
CA GLY A 18 -2.34 36.92 -0.85
C GLY A 18 -2.85 35.85 -1.81
N LEU A 19 -2.04 34.84 -2.20
CA LEU A 19 -2.43 33.85 -3.22
C LEU A 19 -3.13 32.60 -2.65
N MET A 20 -2.98 32.32 -1.36
CA MET A 20 -3.69 31.22 -0.71
C MET A 20 -5.20 31.52 -0.57
N ALA A 21 -5.63 32.75 -0.35
CA ALA A 21 -7.07 33.03 -0.14
C ALA A 21 -7.98 32.71 -1.35
N ALA A 22 -7.41 32.59 -2.55
CA ALA A 22 -8.11 32.23 -3.79
C ALA A 22 -7.70 30.84 -4.32
N ALA A 23 -6.91 30.07 -3.57
CA ALA A 23 -6.45 28.75 -3.99
C ALA A 23 -7.60 27.72 -3.83
N PRO A 24 -7.68 26.71 -4.72
CA PRO A 24 -8.58 25.59 -4.51
C PRO A 24 -8.37 24.92 -3.14
N ASN A 25 -9.46 24.42 -2.56
CA ASN A 25 -9.48 23.83 -1.21
C ASN A 25 -8.45 22.70 -1.04
N PHE A 26 -8.20 21.88 -2.06
CA PHE A 26 -7.20 20.81 -2.01
C PHE A 26 -5.77 21.31 -1.76
N LEU A 27 -5.41 22.52 -2.22
CA LEU A 27 -4.09 23.11 -1.95
C LEU A 27 -3.96 23.53 -0.49
N HIS A 28 -5.04 24.04 0.11
CA HIS A 28 -5.09 24.28 1.56
C HIS A 28 -4.97 22.97 2.34
N GLN A 29 -5.66 21.91 1.90
CA GLN A 29 -5.58 20.60 2.54
C GLN A 29 -4.16 19.99 2.44
N PHE A 30 -3.46 20.13 1.30
CA PHE A 30 -2.05 19.73 1.17
C PHE A 30 -1.12 20.55 2.06
N ALA A 31 -1.29 21.88 2.11
CA ALA A 31 -0.52 22.73 2.99
C ALA A 31 -0.77 22.42 4.47
N ASN A 32 -2.03 22.21 4.87
CA ASN A 32 -2.41 21.82 6.22
C ASN A 32 -1.87 20.43 6.58
N ALA A 33 -1.86 19.47 5.64
CA ALA A 33 -1.23 18.17 5.84
C ALA A 33 0.29 18.30 6.05
N ALA A 34 0.96 19.18 5.30
CA ALA A 34 2.37 19.46 5.46
C ALA A 34 2.68 20.16 6.80
N ILE A 35 1.87 21.12 7.23
CA ILE A 35 2.05 21.87 8.49
C ILE A 35 1.70 21.02 9.72
N ARG A 36 0.60 20.26 9.70
CA ARG A 36 0.22 19.36 10.81
C ARG A 36 1.29 18.29 11.08
N ARG A 37 2.12 17.96 10.09
CA ARG A 37 3.29 17.09 10.24
C ARG A 37 4.32 17.65 11.23
N ASP A 38 4.43 18.98 11.35
CA ASP A 38 5.47 19.65 12.13
C ASP A 38 5.05 19.96 13.58
N VAL A 39 3.75 20.05 13.90
CA VAL A 39 3.25 20.53 15.23
C VAL A 39 2.90 19.40 16.22
N TYR A 40 2.34 18.27 15.76
CA TYR A 40 1.83 17.19 16.65
C TYR A 40 2.66 15.89 16.61
N GLY A 41 3.89 15.96 16.09
CA GLY A 41 4.64 14.79 15.67
C GLY A 41 4.12 14.25 14.34
N LYS A 42 4.95 13.48 13.65
CA LYS A 42 4.64 13.04 12.29
C LYS A 42 3.52 11.99 12.33
N LYS A 43 2.37 12.29 11.72
CA LYS A 43 1.35 11.28 11.41
C LYS A 43 1.97 10.23 10.50
N LYS A 44 1.98 8.97 10.93
CA LYS A 44 2.52 7.87 10.14
C LYS A 44 1.54 7.47 9.03
N VAL A 45 2.08 7.11 7.87
CA VAL A 45 1.34 6.51 6.76
C VAL A 45 1.32 4.99 6.95
N LEU A 46 0.15 4.38 6.94
CA LEU A 46 0.03 2.92 6.92
C LEU A 46 -0.03 2.42 5.48
N VAL A 47 0.92 1.59 5.07
CA VAL A 47 0.94 0.96 3.74
C VAL A 47 0.59 -0.52 3.88
N THR A 48 -0.64 -0.88 3.55
CA THR A 48 -1.10 -2.27 3.58
C THR A 48 -0.80 -2.96 2.26
N ILE A 49 -0.07 -4.07 2.30
CA ILE A 49 0.12 -4.96 1.14
C ILE A 49 -0.65 -6.25 1.38
N PHE A 50 -1.75 -6.45 0.67
CA PHE A 50 -2.57 -7.65 0.81
C PHE A 50 -2.08 -8.77 -0.12
N GLN A 51 -1.76 -9.93 0.43
CA GLN A 51 -1.33 -11.12 -0.32
C GLN A 51 -2.55 -12.00 -0.65
N ARG A 52 -3.18 -11.76 -1.82
CA ARG A 52 -4.43 -12.39 -2.26
C ARG A 52 -4.27 -13.89 -2.56
N GLY A 53 -5.15 -14.71 -2.01
CA GLY A 53 -5.09 -16.19 -2.09
C GLY A 53 -4.81 -16.79 -0.72
N ALA A 54 -3.64 -17.40 -0.55
CA ALA A 54 -3.09 -17.77 0.76
C ALA A 54 -1.59 -18.03 0.62
N VAL A 55 -0.76 -17.07 1.01
CA VAL A 55 0.68 -17.28 1.00
C VAL A 55 1.07 -18.38 1.99
N ASP A 56 1.98 -19.25 1.57
CA ASP A 56 2.58 -20.26 2.42
C ASP A 56 3.60 -19.63 3.38
N GLY A 57 3.10 -19.18 4.52
CA GLY A 57 3.89 -18.47 5.54
C GLY A 57 5.08 -19.28 6.07
N LEU A 58 5.01 -20.62 6.05
CA LEU A 58 6.09 -21.50 6.52
C LEU A 58 7.24 -21.63 5.53
N ASN A 59 7.00 -21.41 4.23
CA ASN A 59 8.08 -21.26 3.26
C ASN A 59 8.51 -19.80 3.08
N MET A 60 7.68 -18.83 3.47
CA MET A 60 8.06 -17.41 3.48
C MET A 60 9.03 -17.10 4.64
N VAL A 61 8.68 -17.54 5.85
CA VAL A 61 9.50 -17.42 7.05
C VAL A 61 9.64 -18.81 7.67
N VAL A 62 10.77 -19.43 7.33
CA VAL A 62 11.12 -20.83 7.50
C VAL A 62 11.58 -21.11 8.93
N PRO A 63 10.89 -21.96 9.71
CA PRO A 63 11.36 -22.44 11.00
C PRO A 63 12.44 -23.53 10.81
N HIS A 64 13.61 -23.16 10.26
CA HIS A 64 14.67 -24.12 9.90
C HIS A 64 15.31 -24.84 11.11
N GLY A 65 15.13 -24.29 12.31
CA GLY A 65 15.48 -24.94 13.58
C GLY A 65 14.55 -26.09 13.96
N ASP A 66 13.36 -26.18 13.36
CA ASP A 66 12.37 -27.23 13.65
C ASP A 66 12.53 -28.42 12.69
N GLY A 67 12.79 -29.61 13.24
CA GLY A 67 12.88 -30.85 12.46
C GLY A 67 11.56 -31.26 11.82
N GLU A 68 10.43 -30.96 12.47
CA GLU A 68 9.11 -31.34 11.97
C GLU A 68 8.73 -30.63 10.68
N TYR A 69 9.24 -29.39 10.49
CA TYR A 69 9.10 -28.67 9.22
C TYR A 69 9.62 -29.50 8.04
N TYR A 70 10.79 -30.13 8.18
CA TYR A 70 11.37 -30.98 7.14
C TYR A 70 10.63 -32.31 6.98
N ASN A 71 10.20 -32.91 8.10
CA ASN A 71 9.46 -34.17 8.09
C ASN A 71 8.11 -34.06 7.37
N LEU A 72 7.39 -32.95 7.59
CA LEU A 72 6.06 -32.69 7.05
C LEU A 72 6.09 -32.10 5.63
N ARG A 73 7.21 -31.50 5.21
CA ARG A 73 7.28 -30.72 3.95
C ARG A 73 8.38 -31.20 3.01
N ARG A 74 8.66 -32.50 3.01
CA ARG A 74 9.79 -33.16 2.32
C ARG A 74 10.02 -32.72 0.86
N THR A 75 8.96 -32.38 0.13
CA THR A 75 9.03 -32.01 -1.29
C THR A 75 9.23 -30.51 -1.55
N ILE A 76 8.93 -29.65 -0.57
CA ILE A 76 8.88 -28.19 -0.72
C ILE A 76 9.67 -27.44 0.36
N ALA A 77 10.29 -28.14 1.30
CA ALA A 77 11.06 -27.55 2.38
C ALA A 77 12.23 -26.72 1.84
N ILE A 78 12.46 -25.57 2.46
CA ILE A 78 13.63 -24.74 2.20
C ILE A 78 14.79 -25.29 3.02
N GLN A 79 15.95 -25.45 2.36
CA GLN A 79 17.14 -25.98 2.99
C GLN A 79 17.61 -25.08 4.14
N LYS A 80 18.36 -25.67 5.08
CA LYS A 80 18.93 -24.92 6.21
C LYS A 80 19.86 -23.80 5.72
N PRO A 81 20.09 -22.75 6.52
CA PRO A 81 21.07 -21.73 6.19
C PRO A 81 22.45 -22.30 5.85
N ASN A 82 23.23 -21.56 5.06
CA ASN A 82 24.56 -21.94 4.55
C ASN A 82 24.58 -23.14 3.58
N GLN A 83 23.43 -23.54 3.06
CA GLN A 83 23.31 -24.48 1.95
C GLN A 83 22.92 -23.75 0.66
N THR A 84 23.13 -24.40 -0.49
CA THR A 84 22.66 -23.89 -1.78
C THR A 84 21.14 -23.73 -1.74
N ASP A 85 20.65 -22.53 -2.09
CA ASP A 85 19.24 -22.14 -1.96
C ASP A 85 18.65 -22.33 -0.55
N GLY A 86 19.50 -22.25 0.48
CA GLY A 86 19.09 -22.31 1.87
C GLY A 86 18.39 -21.03 2.35
N ALA A 87 17.66 -21.16 3.46
CA ALA A 87 17.01 -20.04 4.11
C ALA A 87 18.04 -18.97 4.54
N VAL A 88 17.65 -17.69 4.47
CA VAL A 88 18.44 -16.58 4.99
C VAL A 88 18.23 -16.54 6.50
N ASN A 89 19.25 -16.87 7.29
CA ASN A 89 19.12 -16.97 8.74
C ASN A 89 18.73 -15.62 9.36
N LEU A 90 17.69 -15.62 10.21
CA LEU A 90 17.24 -14.43 10.93
C LEU A 90 17.78 -14.40 12.36
N ASP A 91 17.60 -15.48 13.10
CA ASP A 91 17.88 -15.53 14.55
C ASP A 91 18.44 -16.88 15.03
N GLY A 92 18.78 -17.80 14.12
CA GLY A 92 19.24 -19.14 14.45
C GLY A 92 18.13 -20.19 14.53
N PHE A 93 16.86 -19.79 14.53
CA PHE A 93 15.72 -20.71 14.48
C PHE A 93 14.83 -20.47 13.26
N PHE A 94 14.54 -19.20 12.97
CA PHE A 94 13.81 -18.76 11.78
C PHE A 94 14.76 -18.24 10.70
N GLY A 95 14.28 -18.30 9.46
CA GLY A 95 14.97 -17.79 8.29
C GLY A 95 13.98 -17.29 7.24
N LEU A 96 14.37 -16.34 6.39
CA LEU A 96 13.56 -15.98 5.24
C LEU A 96 13.78 -16.98 4.11
N HIS A 97 12.76 -17.14 3.26
CA HIS A 97 12.94 -17.76 1.95
C HIS A 97 14.14 -17.13 1.21
N PRO A 98 14.98 -17.88 0.47
CA PRO A 98 16.13 -17.31 -0.25
C PRO A 98 15.75 -16.16 -1.20
N SER A 99 14.60 -16.24 -1.88
CA SER A 99 14.07 -15.14 -2.71
C SER A 99 13.78 -13.84 -1.97
N LEU A 100 13.63 -13.87 -0.64
CA LEU A 100 13.40 -12.71 0.22
C LEU A 100 14.71 -12.11 0.77
N LYS A 101 15.88 -12.59 0.32
CA LYS A 101 17.19 -12.02 0.69
C LYS A 101 17.28 -10.49 0.62
N PRO A 102 16.65 -9.77 -0.34
CA PRO A 102 16.66 -8.30 -0.33
C PRO A 102 16.12 -7.65 0.96
N LEU A 103 15.36 -8.39 1.77
CA LEU A 103 14.81 -7.93 3.04
C LEU A 103 15.76 -8.12 4.23
N GLU A 104 16.82 -8.93 4.09
CA GLU A 104 17.77 -9.27 5.16
C GLU A 104 18.35 -8.03 5.85
N LYS A 105 18.71 -7.01 5.06
CA LYS A 105 19.27 -5.76 5.59
C LYS A 105 18.31 -5.03 6.54
N PHE A 106 17.00 -5.10 6.30
CA PHE A 106 16.00 -4.44 7.16
C PHE A 106 15.75 -5.24 8.44
N TRP A 107 15.90 -6.56 8.40
CA TRP A 107 15.94 -7.36 9.61
C TRP A 107 17.15 -6.99 10.49
N GLN A 108 18.34 -6.97 9.88
CA GLN A 108 19.58 -6.62 10.58
C GLN A 108 19.54 -5.21 11.17
N SER A 109 18.91 -4.25 10.48
CA SER A 109 18.71 -2.88 10.97
C SER A 109 17.51 -2.70 11.92
N LYS A 110 16.80 -3.78 12.27
CA LYS A 110 15.58 -3.76 13.12
C LYS A 110 14.43 -2.92 12.55
N GLN A 111 14.36 -2.80 11.24
CA GLN A 111 13.27 -2.14 10.49
C GLN A 111 12.26 -3.15 9.89
N LEU A 112 12.51 -4.45 10.05
CA LEU A 112 11.59 -5.52 9.69
C LEU A 112 11.29 -6.36 10.93
N ALA A 113 10.01 -6.67 11.13
CA ALA A 113 9.55 -7.63 12.13
C ALA A 113 8.58 -8.62 11.48
N VAL A 114 8.58 -9.85 11.99
CA VAL A 114 7.63 -10.90 11.59
C VAL A 114 6.84 -11.31 12.83
N VAL A 115 5.52 -11.34 12.71
CA VAL A 115 4.63 -11.83 13.76
C VAL A 115 4.12 -13.21 13.36
N HIS A 116 4.67 -14.23 14.00
CA HIS A 116 4.25 -15.62 13.81
C HIS A 116 3.01 -15.97 14.62
N SER A 117 2.35 -17.07 14.23
CA SER A 117 1.18 -17.61 14.93
C SER A 117 0.03 -16.60 15.11
N ALA A 118 -0.03 -15.61 14.21
CA ALA A 118 -1.13 -14.68 14.09
C ALA A 118 -1.99 -15.09 12.88
N GLY A 119 -3.30 -15.22 13.10
CA GLY A 119 -4.23 -15.67 12.08
C GLY A 119 -5.69 -15.44 12.46
N SER A 120 -6.57 -15.72 11.51
CA SER A 120 -8.02 -15.64 11.74
C SER A 120 -8.46 -16.73 12.74
N PRO A 121 -9.30 -16.40 13.75
CA PRO A 121 -9.93 -17.40 14.62
C PRO A 121 -11.03 -18.21 13.91
N ASN A 122 -11.38 -17.83 12.66
CA ASN A 122 -12.35 -18.55 11.84
C ASN A 122 -11.63 -19.55 10.92
N ASN A 123 -12.09 -20.81 10.95
CA ASN A 123 -11.49 -21.94 10.22
C ASN A 123 -12.07 -22.15 8.80
N THR A 124 -12.61 -21.11 8.16
CA THR A 124 -13.11 -21.23 6.78
C THR A 124 -12.01 -21.72 5.84
N ARG A 125 -12.38 -22.62 4.93
CA ARG A 125 -11.50 -23.10 3.84
C ARG A 125 -11.72 -22.32 2.54
N SER A 126 -12.61 -21.33 2.54
CA SER A 126 -12.87 -20.48 1.38
C SER A 126 -11.92 -19.28 1.39
N HIS A 127 -11.10 -19.15 0.34
CA HIS A 127 -10.25 -17.96 0.16
C HIS A 127 -11.08 -16.67 0.09
N PHE A 128 -12.28 -16.70 -0.50
CA PHE A 128 -13.14 -15.52 -0.56
C PHE A 128 -13.57 -15.07 0.83
N ASP A 129 -14.10 -16.00 1.65
CA ASP A 129 -14.54 -15.69 3.01
C ASP A 129 -13.35 -15.28 3.89
N ALA A 130 -12.21 -15.96 3.80
CA ALA A 130 -11.03 -15.64 4.59
C ALA A 130 -10.50 -14.22 4.29
N GLN A 131 -10.46 -13.85 3.01
CA GLN A 131 -10.04 -12.51 2.60
C GLN A 131 -11.03 -11.45 3.04
N ASP A 132 -12.34 -11.69 2.87
CA ASP A 132 -13.39 -10.81 3.35
C ASP A 132 -13.29 -10.56 4.87
N TYR A 133 -13.02 -11.61 5.64
CA TYR A 133 -12.81 -11.51 7.08
C TYR A 133 -11.55 -10.75 7.47
N MET A 134 -10.45 -10.93 6.74
CA MET A 134 -9.21 -10.16 6.95
C MET A 134 -9.40 -8.67 6.61
N GLU A 135 -10.16 -8.36 5.56
CA GLU A 135 -10.40 -6.99 5.13
C GLU A 135 -11.48 -6.26 5.95
N SER A 136 -12.48 -6.97 6.46
CA SER A 136 -13.47 -6.41 7.38
C SER A 136 -12.98 -6.38 8.83
N ALA A 137 -11.98 -7.20 9.18
CA ALA A 137 -11.56 -7.52 10.54
C ALA A 137 -12.69 -8.01 11.45
N THR A 138 -13.68 -8.73 10.89
CA THR A 138 -14.78 -9.36 11.63
C THR A 138 -14.93 -10.84 11.24
N PRO A 139 -14.01 -11.71 11.68
CA PRO A 139 -14.03 -13.13 11.31
C PRO A 139 -15.36 -13.82 11.63
N GLY A 140 -15.93 -14.49 10.64
CA GLY A 140 -17.22 -15.20 10.77
C GLY A 140 -18.46 -14.33 10.62
N VAL A 141 -18.33 -13.01 10.47
CA VAL A 141 -19.46 -12.09 10.32
C VAL A 141 -19.52 -11.55 8.88
N LYS A 142 -20.34 -12.18 8.03
CA LYS A 142 -20.49 -11.78 6.62
C LYS A 142 -21.24 -10.46 6.42
N ALA A 143 -22.04 -10.06 7.41
CA ALA A 143 -22.89 -8.88 7.34
C ALA A 143 -22.15 -7.54 7.52
N THR A 144 -20.87 -7.57 7.93
CA THR A 144 -20.06 -6.35 8.10
C THR A 144 -19.87 -5.65 6.76
N ARG A 145 -20.43 -4.44 6.64
CA ARG A 145 -20.47 -3.67 5.38
C ARG A 145 -19.22 -2.84 5.14
N ASP A 146 -18.48 -2.49 6.20
CA ASP A 146 -17.31 -1.64 6.13
C ASP A 146 -15.99 -2.40 6.39
N GLY A 147 -14.91 -1.79 5.93
CA GLY A 147 -13.55 -2.29 6.09
C GLY A 147 -12.84 -1.65 7.27
N TRP A 148 -11.89 -2.38 7.86
CA TRP A 148 -11.21 -1.92 9.07
C TRP A 148 -10.32 -0.70 8.82
N LEU A 149 -9.68 -0.58 7.64
CA LEU A 149 -8.89 0.61 7.30
C LEU A 149 -9.80 1.84 7.22
N ASN A 150 -10.98 1.73 6.61
CA ASN A 150 -11.94 2.84 6.56
C ASN A 150 -12.45 3.21 7.96
N ARG A 151 -12.77 2.24 8.82
CA ARG A 151 -13.20 2.52 10.20
C ARG A 151 -12.14 3.30 10.99
N VAL A 152 -10.85 2.98 10.82
CA VAL A 152 -9.74 3.75 11.44
C VAL A 152 -9.74 5.21 10.98
N LEU A 153 -10.05 5.46 9.71
CA LEU A 153 -10.10 6.81 9.15
C LEU A 153 -11.29 7.62 9.71
N GLN A 154 -12.43 6.98 9.97
CA GLN A 154 -13.63 7.64 10.52
C GLN A 154 -13.40 8.14 11.95
N GLY A 155 -12.67 7.39 12.78
CA GLY A 155 -12.37 7.76 14.18
C GLY A 155 -11.42 8.96 14.32
N LYS A 156 -10.87 9.48 13.22
CA LYS A 156 -9.90 10.59 13.19
C LYS A 156 -10.35 11.78 12.33
N SER A 157 -11.65 11.84 12.02
CA SER A 157 -12.20 12.76 11.02
C SER A 157 -12.08 14.25 11.41
N GLY A 158 -11.58 15.07 10.48
CA GLY A 158 -11.61 16.53 10.53
C GLY A 158 -12.14 17.13 9.23
N LYS A 159 -12.66 18.37 9.28
CA LYS A 159 -13.30 19.05 8.12
C LYS A 159 -12.34 19.45 6.97
N GLU A 160 -11.04 19.19 7.10
CA GLU A 160 -10.00 19.62 6.15
C GLU A 160 -9.05 18.46 5.82
N GLU A 161 -9.60 17.39 5.28
CA GLU A 161 -8.83 16.20 4.92
C GLU A 161 -8.50 16.19 3.44
N SER A 162 -7.27 15.80 3.12
CA SER A 162 -6.82 15.65 1.74
C SER A 162 -7.68 14.64 0.97
N PRO A 163 -7.96 14.86 -0.33
CA PRO A 163 -8.58 13.85 -1.18
C PRO A 163 -7.74 12.58 -1.28
N PHE A 164 -6.42 12.68 -1.08
CA PHE A 164 -5.49 11.54 -1.08
C PHE A 164 -5.28 10.91 0.30
N ARG A 165 -6.14 11.19 1.27
CA ARG A 165 -6.00 10.63 2.63
C ARG A 165 -5.95 9.10 2.61
N ALA A 166 -6.74 8.46 1.76
CA ALA A 166 -6.76 7.02 1.57
C ALA A 166 -6.72 6.63 0.08
N VAL A 167 -5.66 5.94 -0.32
CA VAL A 167 -5.43 5.56 -1.72
C VAL A 167 -5.18 4.06 -1.84
N SER A 168 -5.87 3.42 -2.77
CA SER A 168 -5.63 2.04 -3.17
C SER A 168 -5.08 1.96 -4.58
N MET A 169 -3.95 1.27 -4.75
CA MET A 169 -3.33 0.99 -6.04
C MET A 169 -3.94 -0.25 -6.69
N THR A 170 -5.26 -0.28 -6.85
CA THR A 170 -6.06 -1.42 -7.34
C THR A 170 -7.11 -0.99 -8.36
N GLY A 171 -7.64 -1.96 -9.12
CA GLY A 171 -8.68 -1.70 -10.13
C GLY A 171 -10.08 -1.40 -9.55
N GLN A 172 -10.34 -1.91 -8.34
CA GLN A 172 -11.56 -1.66 -7.57
C GLN A 172 -11.15 -1.36 -6.13
N LEU A 173 -11.97 -0.59 -5.42
CA LEU A 173 -11.69 -0.29 -4.01
C LEU A 173 -11.70 -1.60 -3.20
N PRO A 174 -10.65 -1.89 -2.41
CA PRO A 174 -10.60 -3.10 -1.60
C PRO A 174 -11.61 -3.00 -0.46
N ARG A 175 -12.16 -4.13 -0.02
CA ARG A 175 -13.18 -4.16 1.05
C ARG A 175 -12.69 -3.49 2.32
N SER A 176 -11.39 -3.57 2.59
CA SER A 176 -10.75 -2.90 3.74
C SER A 176 -10.93 -1.39 3.76
N LEU A 177 -11.17 -0.77 2.60
CA LEU A 177 -11.44 0.66 2.45
C LEU A 177 -12.93 1.00 2.24
N TYR A 178 -13.85 0.05 2.30
CA TYR A 178 -15.29 0.33 2.24
C TYR A 178 -15.75 1.07 3.49
N GLY A 179 -16.52 2.14 3.33
CA GLY A 179 -17.11 2.89 4.44
C GLY A 179 -17.30 4.36 4.10
N ARG A 180 -17.49 5.18 5.14
CA ARG A 180 -17.86 6.60 4.99
C ARG A 180 -16.66 7.52 4.74
N ALA A 181 -15.45 7.11 5.11
CA ALA A 181 -14.27 7.91 4.84
C ALA A 181 -13.96 7.93 3.34
N PRO A 182 -13.77 9.10 2.71
CA PRO A 182 -13.40 9.18 1.30
C PRO A 182 -12.14 8.36 1.01
N SER A 183 -12.20 7.52 -0.02
CA SER A 183 -11.11 6.63 -0.43
C SER A 183 -11.08 6.52 -1.94
N ILE A 184 -9.88 6.53 -2.52
CA ILE A 184 -9.69 6.50 -3.99
C ILE A 184 -9.06 5.18 -4.39
N ALA A 185 -9.59 4.54 -5.43
CA ALA A 185 -8.94 3.40 -6.09
C ALA A 185 -8.43 3.82 -7.48
N MET A 186 -7.18 3.47 -7.78
CA MET A 186 -6.58 3.69 -9.09
C MET A 186 -5.50 2.66 -9.40
N THR A 187 -5.39 2.21 -10.65
CA THR A 187 -4.32 1.29 -11.06
C THR A 187 -3.01 2.01 -11.37
N ASN A 188 -3.11 3.29 -11.73
CA ASN A 188 -2.01 4.12 -12.18
C ASN A 188 -2.38 5.59 -12.00
N LEU A 189 -1.48 6.36 -11.38
CA LEU A 189 -1.61 7.78 -11.14
C LEU A 189 -1.70 8.57 -12.45
N ALA A 190 -1.07 8.06 -13.52
CA ALA A 190 -1.17 8.66 -14.85
C ALA A 190 -2.53 8.42 -15.55
N ASP A 191 -3.18 7.28 -15.28
CA ASP A 191 -4.42 6.87 -15.96
C ASP A 191 -5.67 7.52 -15.36
N PHE A 192 -5.60 7.96 -14.10
CA PHE A 192 -6.71 8.66 -13.44
C PHE A 192 -7.15 9.91 -14.22
N ALA A 193 -6.22 10.56 -14.93
CA ALA A 193 -6.48 11.72 -15.77
C ALA A 193 -7.22 11.37 -17.09
N ILE A 194 -6.95 10.21 -17.70
CA ILE A 194 -7.55 9.83 -19.01
C ILE A 194 -9.00 9.42 -18.82
N LYS A 195 -9.31 8.71 -17.73
CA LYS A 195 -10.71 8.39 -17.41
C LYS A 195 -11.49 9.64 -17.01
N ALA A 196 -10.92 10.56 -16.23
CA ALA A 196 -11.59 11.82 -15.90
C ALA A 196 -11.92 12.71 -17.12
N GLY A 197 -11.02 12.77 -18.11
CA GLY A 197 -11.19 13.60 -19.32
C GLY A 197 -12.25 13.08 -20.30
N VAL A 198 -12.61 11.80 -20.24
CA VAL A 198 -13.67 11.19 -21.08
C VAL A 198 -15.00 11.07 -20.31
N TYR A 199 -14.95 10.96 -18.98
CA TYR A 199 -16.13 10.78 -18.13
C TYR A 199 -16.96 12.04 -17.88
N THR A 200 -16.48 13.23 -18.26
CA THR A 200 -17.21 14.50 -18.08
C THR A 200 -18.38 14.70 -19.06
N LYS A 201 -18.68 13.76 -19.97
CA LYS A 201 -19.86 13.87 -20.85
C LYS A 201 -20.77 12.65 -21.01
N SER A 202 -20.41 11.44 -20.58
CA SER A 202 -21.29 10.27 -20.80
C SER A 202 -20.93 9.02 -20.02
N VAL A 203 -21.07 8.99 -18.69
CA VAL A 203 -21.27 7.72 -17.95
C VAL A 203 -22.22 7.97 -16.77
N GLN A 204 -23.50 8.12 -17.07
CA GLN A 204 -24.54 7.72 -16.12
C GLN A 204 -24.46 6.19 -16.01
N GLY A 205 -24.04 5.66 -14.85
CA GLY A 205 -24.23 4.23 -14.55
C GLY A 205 -23.00 3.38 -14.21
N GLY A 206 -21.78 3.91 -14.20
CA GLY A 206 -20.57 3.13 -13.84
C GLY A 206 -20.03 3.35 -12.43
N PHE A 207 -20.36 4.49 -11.82
CA PHE A 207 -19.83 4.93 -10.51
C PHE A 207 -20.94 5.35 -9.54
N GLU A 208 -22.14 5.62 -10.06
CA GLU A 208 -23.27 6.17 -9.31
C GLU A 208 -24.16 5.10 -8.64
N GLY A 209 -24.20 3.87 -9.19
CA GLY A 209 -25.20 2.86 -8.78
C GLY A 209 -25.01 2.25 -7.39
N ILE A 210 -23.83 2.34 -6.77
CA ILE A 210 -23.57 1.82 -5.41
C ILE A 210 -23.39 2.97 -4.40
N TRP A 211 -23.11 4.19 -4.87
CA TRP A 211 -22.82 5.36 -4.04
C TRP A 211 -24.00 6.35 -3.89
N GLN A 212 -25.04 6.23 -4.71
CA GLN A 212 -26.18 7.18 -4.71
C GLN A 212 -27.22 6.98 -3.61
N GLU A 213 -27.18 5.90 -2.81
CA GLU A 213 -28.27 5.69 -1.85
C GLU A 213 -28.15 6.53 -0.57
N ASN A 214 -27.06 7.28 -0.33
CA ASN A 214 -26.92 7.98 0.96
C ASN A 214 -26.34 9.42 1.01
N VAL A 215 -25.87 10.06 -0.07
CA VAL A 215 -25.41 11.47 0.02
C VAL A 215 -25.55 12.20 -1.31
N LYS A 216 -26.55 13.08 -1.46
CA LYS A 216 -26.91 13.66 -2.77
C LYS A 216 -26.28 15.01 -3.15
N ASP A 217 -25.58 15.72 -2.25
CA ASP A 217 -25.04 17.07 -2.59
C ASP A 217 -23.53 17.27 -2.36
N SER A 218 -22.87 16.59 -1.42
CA SER A 218 -21.43 16.84 -1.13
C SER A 218 -20.45 16.02 -2.00
N LEU A 219 -20.96 15.10 -2.81
CA LEU A 219 -20.15 14.08 -3.48
C LEU A 219 -19.61 14.53 -4.85
N SER A 220 -20.33 15.41 -5.56
CA SER A 220 -19.86 16.01 -6.82
C SER A 220 -18.68 16.95 -6.60
N GLU A 221 -18.71 17.71 -5.49
CA GLU A 221 -17.64 18.62 -5.07
C GLU A 221 -16.38 17.85 -4.64
N THR A 222 -16.53 16.80 -3.81
CA THR A 222 -15.40 15.95 -3.39
C THR A 222 -14.74 15.25 -4.59
N GLY A 223 -15.54 14.78 -5.56
CA GLY A 223 -15.04 14.21 -6.80
C GLY A 223 -14.28 15.23 -7.65
N ALA A 224 -14.86 16.42 -7.85
CA ALA A 224 -14.23 17.52 -8.60
C ALA A 224 -12.92 17.99 -7.95
N GLU A 225 -12.88 18.15 -6.62
CA GLU A 225 -11.67 18.48 -5.87
C GLU A 225 -10.58 17.42 -6.03
N THR A 226 -10.95 16.13 -5.97
CA THR A 226 -10.03 15.02 -6.22
C THR A 226 -9.44 15.07 -7.63
N PHE A 227 -10.27 15.36 -8.64
CA PHE A 227 -9.79 15.50 -10.02
C PHE A 227 -8.82 16.66 -10.20
N GLN A 228 -9.13 17.83 -9.62
CA GLN A 228 -8.22 18.97 -9.65
C GLN A 228 -6.90 18.68 -8.94
N ALA A 229 -6.95 17.97 -7.80
CA ALA A 229 -5.76 17.59 -7.05
C ALA A 229 -4.87 16.60 -7.83
N VAL A 230 -5.45 15.64 -8.56
CA VAL A 230 -4.69 14.75 -9.46
C VAL A 230 -4.08 15.51 -10.62
N ASN A 231 -4.81 16.43 -11.25
CA ASN A 231 -4.29 17.26 -12.34
C ASN A 231 -3.14 18.14 -11.85
N PHE A 232 -3.27 18.75 -10.67
CA PHE A 232 -2.18 19.51 -10.04
C PHE A 232 -0.94 18.65 -9.81
N LEU A 233 -1.11 17.44 -9.27
CA LEU A 233 0.02 16.52 -9.11
C LEU A 233 0.66 16.14 -10.44
N LYS A 234 -0.12 16.06 -11.53
CA LYS A 234 0.35 15.80 -12.90
C LYS A 234 1.15 16.96 -13.50
N GLU A 235 0.67 18.18 -13.32
CA GLU A 235 1.37 19.39 -13.78
C GLU A 235 2.65 19.65 -12.98
N ALA A 236 2.67 19.26 -11.71
CA ALA A 236 3.87 19.24 -10.87
C ALA A 236 4.90 18.16 -11.28
N ASN A 237 4.67 17.45 -12.39
CA ASN A 237 5.56 16.53 -13.10
C ASN A 237 5.86 15.17 -12.41
N PRO A 238 4.83 14.33 -12.15
CA PRO A 238 4.96 13.02 -11.52
C PRO A 238 5.48 11.96 -12.49
N ALA A 239 5.38 12.19 -13.80
CA ALA A 239 5.96 11.31 -14.83
C ALA A 239 7.50 11.23 -14.76
N GLN A 240 8.13 12.16 -14.04
CA GLN A 240 9.57 12.17 -13.76
C GLN A 240 9.92 11.73 -12.34
N TYR A 241 9.02 11.07 -11.60
CA TYR A 241 9.40 10.53 -10.30
C TYR A 241 10.59 9.57 -10.44
N LYS A 242 11.73 10.00 -9.92
CA LYS A 242 12.97 9.23 -9.90
C LYS A 242 13.12 8.66 -8.49
N PRO A 243 13.07 7.32 -8.33
CA PRO A 243 13.40 6.69 -7.07
C PRO A 243 14.76 7.18 -6.57
N GLU A 244 14.87 7.40 -5.26
CA GLU A 244 16.08 7.89 -4.61
C GLU A 244 16.86 6.75 -3.94
N ASN A 245 18.03 7.06 -3.35
CA ASN A 245 18.86 6.14 -2.57
C ASN A 245 19.25 4.84 -3.30
N GLY A 246 19.25 4.85 -4.63
CA GLY A 246 19.56 3.69 -5.45
C GLY A 246 18.44 2.64 -5.52
N ALA A 247 17.20 2.99 -5.19
CA ALA A 247 16.07 2.09 -5.30
C ALA A 247 15.79 1.67 -6.75
N VAL A 248 15.61 0.36 -6.96
CA VAL A 248 15.25 -0.22 -8.26
C VAL A 248 14.00 -1.06 -8.06
N TYR A 249 12.87 -0.57 -8.54
CA TYR A 249 11.60 -1.31 -8.48
C TYR A 249 11.53 -2.36 -9.59
N PRO A 250 11.07 -3.59 -9.30
CA PRO A 250 10.81 -4.57 -10.35
C PRO A 250 9.68 -4.08 -11.27
N ASN A 251 9.72 -4.51 -12.54
CA ASN A 251 8.65 -4.20 -13.50
C ASN A 251 7.44 -5.13 -13.32
N SER A 252 6.90 -5.17 -12.11
CA SER A 252 5.73 -5.95 -11.71
C SER A 252 4.59 -5.03 -11.27
N GLN A 253 3.41 -5.61 -11.06
CA GLN A 253 2.26 -4.84 -10.58
C GLN A 253 2.50 -4.28 -9.18
N LEU A 254 3.07 -5.08 -8.27
CA LEU A 254 3.39 -4.63 -6.92
C LEU A 254 4.49 -3.57 -6.94
N GLY A 255 5.57 -3.78 -7.72
CA GLY A 255 6.67 -2.83 -7.84
C GLY A 255 6.20 -1.46 -8.34
N ARG A 256 5.34 -1.43 -9.37
CA ARG A 256 4.72 -0.19 -9.86
C ARG A 256 3.79 0.45 -8.83
N SER A 257 3.03 -0.33 -8.08
CA SER A 257 2.12 0.17 -7.05
C SER A 257 2.89 0.83 -5.91
N LEU A 258 3.92 0.16 -5.37
CA LEU A 258 4.74 0.72 -4.29
C LEU A 258 5.56 1.94 -4.74
N ARG A 259 6.02 1.98 -6.00
CA ARG A 259 6.67 3.19 -6.56
C ARG A 259 5.74 4.41 -6.53
N GLN A 260 4.48 4.22 -6.87
CA GLN A 260 3.49 5.30 -6.88
C GLN A 260 3.07 5.70 -5.46
N ILE A 261 2.98 4.75 -4.53
CA ILE A 261 2.77 5.05 -3.11
C ILE A 261 3.94 5.88 -2.56
N ALA A 262 5.19 5.51 -2.87
CA ALA A 262 6.37 6.27 -2.45
C ALA A 262 6.34 7.70 -3.00
N GLN A 263 5.92 7.86 -4.25
CA GLN A 263 5.70 9.17 -4.86
C GLN A 263 4.67 10.01 -4.11
N LEU A 264 3.51 9.45 -3.75
CA LEU A 264 2.48 10.17 -2.99
C LEU A 264 2.97 10.57 -1.59
N ILE A 265 3.68 9.67 -0.90
CA ILE A 265 4.29 9.95 0.41
C ILE A 265 5.30 11.10 0.30
N LYS A 266 6.18 11.06 -0.71
CA LYS A 266 7.17 12.11 -0.95
C LYS A 266 6.58 13.44 -1.37
N ALA A 267 5.48 13.42 -2.12
CA ALA A 267 4.73 14.61 -2.51
C ALA A 267 4.02 15.27 -1.32
N GLY A 268 3.86 14.58 -0.19
CA GLY A 268 3.30 15.16 1.03
C GLY A 268 1.81 15.48 0.91
N VAL A 269 1.08 14.76 0.05
CA VAL A 269 -0.34 15.01 -0.28
C VAL A 269 -1.30 14.65 0.85
N GLY A 270 -0.84 14.45 2.08
CA GLY A 270 -1.68 14.08 3.21
C GLY A 270 -2.17 12.62 3.21
N LEU A 271 -1.43 11.71 2.57
CA LEU A 271 -1.70 10.28 2.61
C LEU A 271 -1.61 9.77 4.07
N GLU A 272 -2.65 9.09 4.55
CA GLU A 272 -2.67 8.42 5.86
C GLU A 272 -2.73 6.90 5.69
N VAL A 273 -3.45 6.41 4.67
CA VAL A 273 -3.57 4.98 4.36
C VAL A 273 -3.29 4.76 2.88
N ALA A 274 -2.39 3.83 2.58
CA ALA A 274 -2.17 3.31 1.25
C ALA A 274 -2.47 1.80 1.22
N PHE A 275 -3.03 1.32 0.12
CA PHE A 275 -3.27 -0.10 -0.11
C PHE A 275 -2.65 -0.54 -1.44
N ALA A 276 -1.99 -1.68 -1.43
CA ALA A 276 -1.57 -2.41 -2.61
C ALA A 276 -1.88 -3.89 -2.41
N GLU A 277 -1.89 -4.66 -3.49
CA GLU A 277 -2.05 -6.10 -3.41
C GLU A 277 -1.05 -6.85 -4.28
N ALA A 278 -0.72 -8.06 -3.84
CA ALA A 278 0.05 -9.04 -4.57
C ALA A 278 -0.83 -10.27 -4.79
N ASN A 279 -0.85 -10.78 -6.01
CA ASN A 279 -1.72 -11.87 -6.45
C ASN A 279 -0.93 -13.13 -6.75
N GLY A 280 -1.63 -14.26 -6.87
CA GLY A 280 -1.05 -15.53 -7.34
C GLY A 280 -0.51 -16.45 -6.26
N TRP A 281 -0.72 -16.12 -4.98
CA TRP A 281 -0.25 -16.89 -3.82
C TRP A 281 -0.91 -18.25 -3.68
N ASP A 282 -2.06 -18.43 -4.31
CA ASP A 282 -2.85 -19.66 -4.28
C ASP A 282 -2.32 -20.71 -5.26
N THR A 283 -1.14 -21.24 -4.94
CA THR A 283 -0.40 -22.10 -5.88
C THR A 283 -1.02 -23.49 -6.08
N HIS A 284 -1.82 -24.02 -5.13
CA HIS A 284 -2.49 -25.33 -5.12
C HIS A 284 -1.61 -26.57 -5.39
N ASN A 285 -0.93 -26.61 -6.54
CA ASN A 285 -0.03 -27.65 -7.03
C ASN A 285 1.26 -27.00 -7.57
N ASN A 286 2.37 -27.75 -7.62
CA ASN A 286 3.64 -27.28 -8.20
C ASN A 286 4.17 -25.95 -7.62
N GLN A 287 3.85 -25.67 -6.35
CA GLN A 287 4.33 -24.49 -5.62
C GLN A 287 5.85 -24.31 -5.74
N GLY A 288 6.57 -25.43 -5.65
CA GLY A 288 8.01 -25.48 -5.50
C GLY A 288 8.46 -25.25 -4.06
N GLY A 289 9.77 -25.20 -3.88
CA GLY A 289 10.43 -24.80 -2.63
C GLY A 289 11.25 -23.55 -2.90
N ALA A 290 12.57 -23.66 -2.77
CA ALA A 290 13.52 -22.58 -3.03
C ALA A 290 13.42 -21.98 -4.45
N ARG A 291 12.90 -22.75 -5.40
CA ARG A 291 12.61 -22.37 -6.79
C ARG A 291 11.18 -22.77 -7.13
N GLY A 292 10.59 -22.11 -8.13
CA GLY A 292 9.22 -22.37 -8.60
C GLY A 292 8.31 -21.15 -8.46
N GLN A 293 6.99 -21.39 -8.49
CA GLN A 293 5.99 -20.33 -8.48
C GLN A 293 6.07 -19.48 -7.21
N LEU A 294 6.13 -20.11 -6.03
CA LEU A 294 6.24 -19.37 -4.77
C LEU A 294 7.53 -18.54 -4.72
N ALA A 295 8.66 -19.13 -5.09
CA ALA A 295 9.94 -18.43 -5.12
C ALA A 295 9.95 -17.21 -6.05
N ASN A 296 9.21 -17.27 -7.17
CA ASN A 296 9.07 -16.14 -8.09
C ASN A 296 8.20 -15.02 -7.50
N LEU A 297 7.09 -15.36 -6.86
CA LEU A 297 6.22 -14.38 -6.18
C LEU A 297 6.93 -13.72 -5.01
N LEU A 298 7.63 -14.51 -4.19
CA LEU A 298 8.43 -14.00 -3.07
C LEU A 298 9.57 -13.10 -3.55
N ARG A 299 10.20 -13.42 -4.70
CA ARG A 299 11.24 -12.56 -5.28
C ARG A 299 10.67 -11.19 -5.65
N ASP A 300 9.54 -11.14 -6.34
CA ASP A 300 8.88 -9.88 -6.67
C ASP A 300 8.44 -9.10 -5.41
N PHE A 301 7.84 -9.80 -4.45
CA PHE A 301 7.39 -9.24 -3.17
C PHE A 301 8.54 -8.62 -2.38
N GLY A 302 9.62 -9.38 -2.16
CA GLY A 302 10.81 -8.94 -1.44
C GLY A 302 11.54 -7.81 -2.14
N GLN A 303 11.69 -7.88 -3.47
CA GLN A 303 12.31 -6.80 -4.26
C GLN A 303 11.48 -5.52 -4.24
N SER A 304 10.15 -5.62 -4.36
CA SER A 304 9.25 -4.47 -4.34
C SER A 304 9.30 -3.74 -2.98
N ILE A 305 9.23 -4.49 -1.87
CA ILE A 305 9.30 -3.91 -0.52
C ILE A 305 10.70 -3.32 -0.26
N ALA A 306 11.76 -4.04 -0.65
CA ALA A 306 13.11 -3.55 -0.47
C ALA A 306 13.38 -2.26 -1.26
N ALA A 307 12.88 -2.18 -2.51
CA ALA A 307 12.93 -0.98 -3.31
C ALA A 307 12.15 0.16 -2.65
N PHE A 308 10.93 -0.11 -2.15
CA PHE A 308 10.10 0.87 -1.45
C PHE A 308 10.78 1.50 -0.22
N ALA A 309 11.27 0.66 0.70
CA ALA A 309 11.96 1.14 1.89
C ALA A 309 13.28 1.86 1.54
N THR A 310 14.00 1.38 0.52
CA THR A 310 15.22 2.06 0.03
C THR A 310 14.87 3.43 -0.53
N ASP A 311 13.84 3.54 -1.36
CA ASP A 311 13.42 4.78 -2.00
C ASP A 311 13.04 5.83 -0.96
N LEU A 312 12.24 5.46 0.04
CA LEU A 312 11.84 6.37 1.11
C LEU A 312 13.00 6.82 2.00
N GLY A 313 14.01 5.98 2.22
CA GLY A 313 15.14 6.29 3.09
C GLY A 313 14.67 6.73 4.47
N LYS A 314 15.07 7.94 4.92
CA LYS A 314 14.65 8.50 6.22
C LYS A 314 13.14 8.71 6.36
N GLN A 315 12.38 8.81 5.27
CA GLN A 315 10.93 8.94 5.37
C GLN A 315 10.25 7.63 5.79
N MET A 316 10.97 6.49 5.73
CA MET A 316 10.44 5.20 6.19
C MET A 316 10.12 5.22 7.69
N ASP A 317 10.74 6.09 8.50
CA ASP A 317 10.41 6.26 9.93
C ASP A 317 8.95 6.72 10.15
N ASP A 318 8.37 7.31 9.12
CA ASP A 318 7.00 7.86 9.08
C ASP A 318 6.04 6.91 8.36
N VAL A 319 6.48 5.70 8.01
CA VAL A 319 5.70 4.70 7.30
C VAL A 319 5.68 3.42 8.10
N VAL A 320 4.50 2.79 8.17
CA VAL A 320 4.29 1.47 8.78
C VAL A 320 3.74 0.53 7.73
#